data_AF-A0A2G2IC05-F1
#
_entry.id   AF-A0A2G2IC05-F1
#
_cell.length_a   1.000
_cell.length_b   1.000
_cell.length_c   1.000
_cell.angle_alpha   90.00
_cell.angle_beta   90.00
_cell.angle_gamma   90.00
#
_symmetry.space_group_name_H-M   'P 1'
#
loop_
_entity.id
_entity.type
_entity.pdbx_description
1 polymer ?
#
loop_
_entity_poly.entity_id
_entity_poly.type
_entity_poly.pdbx_seq_one_letter_code
_entity_poly.pdbx_strand_id
1 'polypeptide(L)'
;MVIIMLSKNIFSTALLFGLSLFTSYAANASLTTVGDLIQVSILITEDNNDCSGYFGQGFDNCEITHVPSPNTPIFAEIMGKFGLDDNGNIENAFVAPSQASDWNFDVNNQTNEMHPGDNETGQWHYTGTEYPGVSYWVTKASNDFILHWMIADNSDNRATCASSGEFSINCLSLAVSVTTGAWTTPLNKELSHISFYGNKCDNNCGPTTNVPEPTSIALFALALLGITARRKKFTL
;
A
#
# COMPACT_ATOMS: atom_id res chain seq x y z
N MET A 1 62.19 -53.52 7.89
CA MET A 1 61.66 -54.25 6.73
C MET A 1 60.54 -53.40 6.13
N VAL A 2 60.75 -52.87 4.92
CA VAL A 2 59.83 -52.19 3.95
C VAL A 2 59.06 -50.95 4.49
N ILE A 3 59.30 -49.69 4.10
CA ILE A 3 59.39 -48.95 2.81
C ILE A 3 58.02 -48.57 2.17
N ILE A 4 57.68 -47.28 2.32
CA ILE A 4 57.20 -46.28 1.32
C ILE A 4 55.84 -46.44 0.60
N MET A 5 55.03 -45.37 0.79
CA MET A 5 54.09 -44.62 -0.09
C MET A 5 53.18 -45.35 -1.10
N LEU A 6 51.91 -44.90 -1.18
CA LEU A 6 51.44 -44.11 -2.32
C LEU A 6 50.07 -43.44 -2.08
N SER A 7 50.04 -42.16 -2.44
CA SER A 7 48.93 -41.20 -2.46
C SER A 7 47.82 -41.54 -3.45
N LYS A 8 46.65 -40.91 -3.29
CA LYS A 8 45.99 -40.18 -4.39
C LYS A 8 45.13 -39.03 -3.86
N ASN A 9 45.62 -37.82 -4.12
CA ASN A 9 44.86 -36.58 -4.21
C ASN A 9 43.78 -36.70 -5.29
N ILE A 10 42.58 -36.14 -5.07
CA ILE A 10 41.93 -35.25 -6.04
C ILE A 10 41.18 -34.16 -5.27
N PHE A 11 41.77 -32.96 -5.24
CA PHE A 11 41.05 -31.69 -5.06
C PHE A 11 40.32 -31.37 -6.39
N SER A 12 39.04 -31.02 -6.34
CA SER A 12 38.37 -30.07 -7.25
C SER A 12 37.02 -29.70 -6.65
N THR A 13 36.89 -28.52 -6.06
CA THR A 13 36.51 -27.27 -6.75
C THR A 13 35.14 -27.39 -7.44
N ALA A 14 34.08 -27.17 -6.67
CA ALA A 14 32.82 -26.62 -7.16
C ALA A 14 32.19 -25.78 -6.03
N LEU A 15 32.84 -24.65 -5.79
CA LEU A 15 32.18 -23.40 -5.40
C LEU A 15 31.18 -23.05 -6.52
N LEU A 16 30.12 -22.31 -6.18
CA LEU A 16 29.23 -21.54 -7.07
C LEU A 16 27.93 -22.23 -7.49
N PHE A 17 26.85 -21.98 -6.74
CA PHE A 17 25.96 -20.83 -6.94
C PHE A 17 24.68 -21.11 -6.15
N GLY A 18 24.61 -20.60 -4.91
CA GLY A 18 23.34 -20.23 -4.33
C GLY A 18 22.82 -19.02 -5.10
N LEU A 19 22.31 -19.25 -6.31
CA LEU A 19 21.43 -18.29 -6.97
C LEU A 19 20.15 -18.33 -6.14
N SER A 20 20.03 -17.38 -5.23
CA SER A 20 18.74 -16.85 -4.84
C SER A 20 17.93 -16.64 -6.12
N LEU A 21 16.90 -17.47 -6.29
CA LEU A 21 15.83 -17.19 -7.23
C LEU A 21 15.16 -15.90 -6.75
N PHE A 22 15.75 -14.76 -7.09
CA PHE A 22 15.00 -13.54 -7.25
C PHE A 22 14.11 -13.80 -8.46
N THR A 23 12.97 -14.45 -8.23
CA THR A 23 11.87 -14.45 -9.19
C THR A 23 11.61 -12.98 -9.51
N SER A 24 11.85 -12.61 -10.76
CA SER A 24 11.55 -11.27 -11.25
C SER A 24 10.03 -11.16 -11.27
N TYR A 25 9.46 -10.44 -10.30
CA TYR A 25 8.02 -10.27 -10.20
C TYR A 25 7.56 -9.29 -11.27
N ALA A 26 6.60 -9.72 -12.09
CA ALA A 26 5.76 -8.81 -12.84
C ALA A 26 4.54 -8.47 -11.97
N ALA A 27 4.73 -7.65 -10.93
CA ALA A 27 3.62 -6.86 -10.43
C ALA A 27 3.33 -5.83 -11.54
N ASN A 28 2.09 -5.79 -12.06
CA ASN A 28 1.66 -4.68 -12.89
C ASN A 28 0.99 -3.68 -11.96
N ALA A 29 1.52 -2.47 -11.87
CA ALA A 29 0.91 -1.40 -11.13
C ALA A 29 -0.29 -0.89 -11.90
N SER A 30 -1.39 -0.70 -11.18
CA SER A 30 -2.47 0.13 -11.66
C SER A 30 -2.13 1.59 -11.35
N LEU A 31 -2.21 2.46 -12.36
CA LEU A 31 -2.10 3.91 -12.22
C LEU A 31 -3.49 4.53 -12.39
N THR A 32 -4.04 5.08 -11.31
CA THR A 32 -5.37 5.71 -11.29
C THR A 32 -5.22 7.19 -10.96
N THR A 33 -5.64 8.09 -11.84
CA THR A 33 -5.63 9.54 -11.56
C THR A 33 -6.65 9.90 -10.48
N VAL A 34 -6.23 10.70 -9.50
CA VAL A 34 -7.05 11.23 -8.40
C VAL A 34 -6.71 12.72 -8.22
N GLY A 35 -7.49 13.60 -8.85
CA GLY A 35 -7.17 15.04 -8.87
C GLY A 35 -5.83 15.30 -9.56
N ASP A 36 -4.91 15.97 -8.85
CA ASP A 36 -3.53 16.25 -9.31
C ASP A 36 -2.53 15.15 -8.93
N LEU A 37 -3.02 14.01 -8.43
CA LEU A 37 -2.23 12.86 -8.01
C LEU A 37 -2.54 11.62 -8.85
N ILE A 38 -1.68 10.61 -8.72
CA ILE A 38 -1.89 9.27 -9.26
C ILE A 38 -1.75 8.29 -8.11
N GLN A 39 -2.76 7.46 -7.91
CA GLN A 39 -2.66 6.29 -7.07
C GLN A 39 -1.93 5.18 -7.85
N VAL A 40 -0.82 4.72 -7.29
CA VAL A 40 -0.11 3.52 -7.72
C VAL A 40 -0.58 2.37 -6.85
N SER A 41 -0.80 1.19 -7.43
CA SER A 41 -1.23 0.00 -6.67
C SER A 41 -0.59 -1.24 -7.25
N ILE A 42 0.19 -1.97 -6.45
CA ILE A 42 0.87 -3.19 -6.87
C ILE A 42 0.34 -4.39 -6.11
N LEU A 43 0.03 -5.46 -6.84
CA LEU A 43 -0.27 -6.75 -6.24
C LEU A 43 1.03 -7.46 -5.87
N ILE A 44 1.14 -7.87 -4.61
CA ILE A 44 2.24 -8.69 -4.10
C ILE A 44 1.66 -10.06 -3.75
N THR A 45 2.10 -11.08 -4.48
CA THR A 45 1.70 -12.48 -4.30
C THR A 45 2.82 -13.22 -3.59
N GLU A 46 2.66 -13.45 -2.30
CA GLU A 46 3.66 -14.08 -1.43
C GLU A 46 3.00 -15.11 -0.51
N ASP A 47 3.74 -16.12 -0.08
CA ASP A 47 3.29 -17.07 0.95
C ASP A 47 3.33 -16.47 2.38
N ASN A 48 3.74 -15.20 2.50
CA ASN A 48 3.95 -14.49 3.76
C ASN A 48 2.91 -13.37 3.96
N ASN A 49 2.55 -13.09 5.22
CA ASN A 49 1.76 -11.88 5.52
C ASN A 49 2.60 -10.62 5.37
N ASP A 50 1.93 -9.49 5.14
CA ASP A 50 2.52 -8.16 5.03
C ASP A 50 3.45 -7.86 6.22
N CYS A 51 2.92 -7.87 7.44
CA CYS A 51 3.58 -7.43 8.67
C CYS A 51 4.20 -8.56 9.51
N SER A 52 4.07 -9.81 9.05
CA SER A 52 4.68 -10.98 9.69
C SER A 52 5.63 -11.73 8.76
N GLY A 53 6.14 -11.05 7.72
CA GLY A 53 7.12 -11.61 6.81
C GLY A 53 7.65 -10.63 5.79
N TYR A 54 6.79 -9.93 5.03
CA TYR A 54 7.24 -9.14 3.87
C TYR A 54 7.82 -7.77 4.24
N PHE A 55 7.13 -6.99 5.05
CA PHE A 55 7.55 -5.64 5.49
C PHE A 55 8.23 -5.65 6.86
N GLY A 56 8.37 -6.82 7.50
CA GLY A 56 8.98 -6.94 8.82
C GLY A 56 8.48 -8.15 9.60
N GLN A 57 8.98 -8.31 10.82
CA GLN A 57 8.49 -9.30 11.78
C GLN A 57 8.01 -8.60 13.05
N GLY A 58 6.70 -8.68 13.29
CA GLY A 58 6.03 -8.03 14.42
C GLY A 58 5.50 -6.66 14.02
N PHE A 59 4.30 -6.34 14.49
CA PHE A 59 3.54 -5.15 14.09
C PHE A 59 4.34 -3.86 14.23
N ASP A 60 5.02 -3.64 15.37
CA ASP A 60 5.78 -2.40 15.64
C ASP A 60 7.05 -2.24 14.78
N ASN A 61 7.50 -3.30 14.09
CA ASN A 61 8.70 -3.29 13.26
C ASN A 61 8.37 -3.32 11.75
N CYS A 62 7.13 -3.06 11.37
CA CYS A 62 6.73 -3.07 9.97
C CYS A 62 7.14 -1.78 9.26
N GLU A 63 7.88 -1.93 8.17
CA GLU A 63 8.47 -0.83 7.41
C GLU A 63 8.28 -1.06 5.90
N ILE A 64 7.88 -0.02 5.18
CA ILE A 64 7.90 -0.04 3.72
C ILE A 64 9.36 0.09 3.27
N THR A 65 9.90 -0.98 2.73
CA THR A 65 11.25 -1.06 2.15
C THR A 65 11.19 -1.67 0.76
N HIS A 66 12.20 -1.41 -0.08
CA HIS A 66 12.34 -2.12 -1.34
C HIS A 66 13.07 -3.45 -1.12
N VAL A 67 12.33 -4.56 -1.05
CA VAL A 67 12.82 -5.94 -0.80
C VAL A 67 13.63 -6.04 0.50
N PRO A 68 13.20 -6.78 1.53
CA PRO A 68 13.91 -6.82 2.81
C PRO A 68 15.38 -7.25 2.66
N SER A 69 16.30 -6.29 2.70
CA SER A 69 17.73 -6.56 2.79
C SER A 69 18.41 -5.53 3.69
N PRO A 70 19.55 -5.88 4.34
CA PRO A 70 20.13 -5.12 5.45
C PRO A 70 20.54 -3.67 5.16
N ASN A 71 20.37 -3.18 3.94
CA ASN A 71 20.73 -1.82 3.51
C ASN A 71 19.65 -1.16 2.64
N THR A 72 18.39 -1.56 2.81
CA THR A 72 17.30 -1.01 1.99
C THR A 72 16.72 0.24 2.62
N PRO A 73 16.49 1.31 1.83
CA PRO A 73 15.86 2.51 2.36
C PRO A 73 14.49 2.18 2.96
N ILE A 74 14.25 2.71 4.16
CA ILE A 74 12.93 2.74 4.79
C ILE A 74 12.20 3.96 4.25
N PHE A 75 11.04 3.75 3.64
CA PHE A 75 10.22 4.81 3.05
C PHE A 75 9.13 5.30 4.00
N ALA A 76 8.62 4.42 4.86
CA ALA A 76 7.61 4.71 5.86
C ALA A 76 7.55 3.62 6.93
N GLU A 77 7.16 4.01 8.13
CA GLU A 77 6.93 3.11 9.26
C GLU A 77 5.42 2.92 9.49
N ILE A 78 5.04 1.79 10.09
CA ILE A 78 3.65 1.47 10.40
C ILE A 78 3.04 2.46 11.40
N MET A 79 1.83 2.92 11.10
CA MET A 79 1.02 3.78 11.95
C MET A 79 -0.07 2.99 12.67
N GLY A 80 -0.73 2.09 11.94
CA GLY A 80 -1.93 1.41 12.40
C GLY A 80 -2.37 0.30 11.47
N LYS A 81 -3.09 -0.68 12.03
CA LYS A 81 -3.76 -1.76 11.32
C LYS A 81 -5.19 -1.85 11.81
N PHE A 82 -6.11 -1.98 10.86
CA PHE A 82 -7.51 -2.33 11.10
C PHE A 82 -7.79 -3.69 10.47
N GLY A 83 -8.37 -4.62 11.22
CA GLY A 83 -8.62 -5.96 10.72
C GLY A 83 -9.57 -6.75 11.60
N LEU A 84 -9.81 -7.99 11.20
CA LEU A 84 -10.62 -8.94 11.95
C LEU A 84 -9.77 -10.15 12.34
N ASP A 85 -10.00 -10.69 13.53
CA ASP A 85 -9.45 -11.98 13.92
C ASP A 85 -10.17 -13.13 13.17
N ASP A 86 -9.68 -14.37 13.33
CA ASP A 86 -10.26 -15.56 12.69
C ASP A 86 -11.74 -15.82 13.09
N ASN A 87 -12.24 -15.17 14.14
CA ASN A 87 -13.62 -15.28 14.62
C ASN A 87 -14.48 -14.08 14.19
N GLY A 88 -13.95 -13.14 13.42
CA GLY A 88 -14.63 -11.93 12.98
C GLY A 88 -14.71 -10.82 14.02
N ASN A 89 -13.93 -10.89 15.11
CA ASN A 89 -13.82 -9.79 16.08
C ASN A 89 -12.84 -8.74 15.58
N ILE A 90 -13.06 -7.48 15.94
CA ILE A 90 -12.17 -6.37 15.60
C ILE A 90 -10.79 -6.58 16.26
N GLU A 91 -9.74 -6.57 15.43
CA GLU A 91 -8.34 -6.70 15.82
C GLU A 91 -7.53 -5.50 15.29
N ASN A 92 -7.70 -4.36 15.96
CA ASN A 92 -6.95 -3.15 15.63
C ASN A 92 -5.63 -3.09 16.41
N ALA A 93 -4.58 -2.56 15.77
CA ALA A 93 -3.29 -2.30 16.39
C ALA A 93 -2.76 -0.94 15.95
N PHE A 94 -2.09 -0.20 16.85
CA PHE A 94 -1.58 1.14 16.55
C PHE A 94 -0.22 1.37 17.19
N VAL A 95 0.68 2.03 16.45
CA VAL A 95 1.95 2.50 16.98
C VAL A 95 1.74 3.93 17.47
N ALA A 96 2.10 4.21 18.72
CA ALA A 96 1.97 5.55 19.27
C ALA A 96 2.79 6.56 18.45
N PRO A 97 2.23 7.71 18.09
CA PRO A 97 1.02 8.30 18.68
C PRO A 97 -0.30 8.07 17.90
N SER A 98 -0.29 7.26 16.84
CA SER A 98 -1.51 6.91 16.08
C SER A 98 -2.52 6.16 16.95
N GLN A 99 -3.80 6.36 16.68
CA GLN A 99 -4.91 5.73 17.41
C GLN A 99 -6.15 5.57 16.53
N ALA A 100 -7.09 4.73 16.96
CA ALA A 100 -8.30 4.42 16.18
C ALA A 100 -9.14 5.66 15.80
N SER A 101 -9.20 6.67 16.69
CA SER A 101 -9.97 7.89 16.45
C SER A 101 -9.38 8.81 15.38
N ASP A 102 -8.17 8.54 14.90
CA ASP A 102 -7.55 9.32 13.82
C ASP A 102 -8.07 8.91 12.44
N TRP A 103 -8.96 7.93 12.37
CA TRP A 103 -9.37 7.28 11.12
C TRP A 103 -10.88 7.21 10.98
N ASN A 104 -11.33 7.31 9.74
CA ASN A 104 -12.68 6.94 9.37
C ASN A 104 -12.71 6.33 7.96
N PHE A 105 -13.78 5.58 7.68
CA PHE A 105 -13.92 4.77 6.48
C PHE A 105 -15.26 5.02 5.79
N ASP A 106 -15.23 5.09 4.47
CA ASP A 106 -16.43 5.07 3.64
C ASP A 106 -16.49 3.73 2.89
N VAL A 107 -17.46 2.90 3.28
CA VAL A 107 -17.63 1.52 2.83
C VAL A 107 -19.10 1.19 2.68
N ASN A 108 -19.47 0.29 1.76
CA ASN A 108 -20.87 -0.15 1.58
C ASN A 108 -21.93 0.97 1.45
N ASN A 109 -21.56 2.10 0.83
CA ASN A 109 -22.39 3.31 0.75
C ASN A 109 -22.70 3.98 2.11
N GLN A 110 -21.95 3.64 3.14
CA GLN A 110 -21.92 4.32 4.43
C GLN A 110 -20.67 5.19 4.50
N THR A 111 -20.74 6.24 5.32
CA THR A 111 -19.66 7.23 5.45
C THR A 111 -19.30 7.43 6.90
N ASN A 112 -18.03 7.73 7.19
CA ASN A 112 -17.52 7.94 8.55
C ASN A 112 -17.65 6.72 9.47
N GLU A 113 -17.51 5.51 8.92
CA GLU A 113 -17.45 4.28 9.70
C GLU A 113 -16.13 4.21 10.49
N MET A 114 -16.17 3.61 11.68
CA MET A 114 -14.99 3.47 12.54
C MET A 114 -14.08 2.27 12.17
N HIS A 115 -14.53 1.43 11.23
CA HIS A 115 -13.83 0.22 10.80
C HIS A 115 -14.16 -0.09 9.34
N PRO A 116 -13.21 -0.58 8.53
CA PRO A 116 -13.43 -0.89 7.12
C PRO A 116 -14.30 -2.13 6.89
N GLY A 117 -14.42 -3.00 7.90
CA GLY A 117 -15.11 -4.29 7.79
C GLY A 117 -14.36 -5.27 6.89
N ASP A 118 -15.08 -6.20 6.29
CA ASP A 118 -14.64 -7.22 5.34
C ASP A 118 -14.71 -6.74 3.87
N ASN A 119 -14.84 -5.42 3.65
CA ASN A 119 -15.13 -4.84 2.34
C ASN A 119 -13.99 -4.92 1.34
N GLU A 120 -14.30 -5.40 0.14
CA GLU A 120 -13.36 -5.50 -0.99
C GLU A 120 -12.85 -4.14 -1.47
N THR A 121 -13.63 -3.07 -1.27
CA THR A 121 -13.27 -1.71 -1.70
C THR A 121 -13.77 -0.67 -0.70
N GLY A 122 -13.17 0.51 -0.70
CA GLY A 122 -13.63 1.65 0.10
C GLY A 122 -12.68 2.84 0.02
N GLN A 123 -12.96 3.86 0.84
CA GLN A 123 -12.09 5.02 1.06
C GLN A 123 -11.77 5.17 2.54
N TRP A 124 -10.52 5.51 2.85
CA TRP A 124 -10.10 5.83 4.21
C TRP A 124 -9.83 7.33 4.29
N HIS A 125 -9.97 7.89 5.48
CA HIS A 125 -9.60 9.26 5.79
C HIS A 125 -8.82 9.29 7.10
N TYR A 126 -7.69 9.99 7.07
CA TYR A 126 -6.84 10.27 8.21
C TYR A 126 -7.07 11.69 8.70
N THR A 127 -7.45 11.84 9.97
CA THR A 127 -7.71 13.12 10.63
C THR A 127 -6.79 13.37 11.82
N GLY A 128 -5.84 12.46 12.09
CA GLY A 128 -4.84 12.64 13.12
C GLY A 128 -3.88 13.80 12.79
N THR A 129 -3.23 14.34 13.82
CA THR A 129 -2.35 15.52 13.70
C THR A 129 -0.87 15.22 13.88
N GLU A 130 -0.56 14.01 14.37
CA GLU A 130 0.81 13.62 14.75
C GLU A 130 1.64 13.17 13.55
N TYR A 131 0.96 12.75 12.49
CA TYR A 131 1.57 12.45 11.20
C TYR A 131 1.10 13.50 10.17
N PRO A 132 1.93 13.85 9.17
CA PRO A 132 1.48 14.71 8.07
C PRO A 132 0.37 14.06 7.24
N GLY A 133 0.34 12.73 7.22
CA GLY A 133 -0.62 11.92 6.51
C GLY A 133 -0.06 10.52 6.29
N VAL A 134 -0.77 9.75 5.48
CA VAL A 134 -0.40 8.40 5.06
C VAL A 134 0.41 8.49 3.79
N SER A 135 1.58 7.86 3.77
CA SER A 135 2.40 7.75 2.56
C SER A 135 2.09 6.46 1.80
N TYR A 136 1.75 5.38 2.52
CA TYR A 136 1.39 4.09 1.94
C TYR A 136 0.30 3.40 2.75
N TRP A 137 -0.49 2.58 2.08
CA TRP A 137 -1.41 1.65 2.75
C TRP A 137 -1.39 0.30 2.06
N VAL A 138 -1.60 -0.75 2.83
CA VAL A 138 -1.59 -2.14 2.37
C VAL A 138 -2.94 -2.76 2.66
N THR A 139 -3.58 -3.35 1.65
CA THR A 139 -4.77 -4.18 1.85
C THR A 139 -4.43 -5.64 1.68
N LYS A 140 -4.70 -6.43 2.71
CA LYS A 140 -4.51 -7.88 2.66
C LYS A 140 -5.86 -8.56 2.48
N ALA A 141 -5.89 -9.54 1.58
CA ALA A 141 -6.99 -10.47 1.48
C ALA A 141 -6.43 -11.85 1.13
N SER A 142 -6.78 -12.87 1.93
CA SER A 142 -6.20 -14.21 1.79
C SER A 142 -4.65 -14.13 1.87
N ASN A 143 -3.93 -14.83 0.99
CA ASN A 143 -2.47 -14.87 1.03
C ASN A 143 -1.84 -13.61 0.40
N ASP A 144 -2.55 -12.93 -0.48
CA ASP A 144 -2.02 -11.80 -1.23
C ASP A 144 -2.29 -10.47 -0.53
N PHE A 145 -1.58 -9.42 -0.95
CA PHE A 145 -1.85 -8.06 -0.54
C PHE A 145 -1.55 -7.05 -1.65
N ILE A 146 -2.21 -5.90 -1.61
CA ILE A 146 -1.94 -4.78 -2.52
C ILE A 146 -1.30 -3.66 -1.71
N LEU A 147 -0.13 -3.19 -2.17
CA LEU A 147 0.49 -1.96 -1.67
C LEU A 147 0.02 -0.79 -2.53
N HIS A 148 -0.45 0.26 -1.87
CA HIS A 148 -0.97 1.47 -2.48
C HIS A 148 -0.21 2.70 -1.99
N TRP A 149 0.00 3.69 -2.87
CA TRP A 149 0.51 5.02 -2.54
C TRP A 149 0.07 6.04 -3.58
N MET A 150 0.26 7.33 -3.28
CA MET A 150 0.02 8.41 -4.23
C MET A 150 1.32 9.09 -4.64
N ILE A 151 1.40 9.52 -5.90
CA ILE A 151 2.48 10.33 -6.46
C ILE A 151 1.88 11.55 -7.18
N ALA A 152 2.65 12.62 -7.37
CA ALA A 152 2.19 13.76 -8.17
C ALA A 152 1.95 13.36 -9.64
N ASP A 153 0.87 13.85 -10.25
CA ASP A 153 0.53 13.57 -11.64
C ASP A 153 1.36 14.42 -12.61
N ASN A 154 2.44 13.85 -13.14
CA ASN A 154 3.20 14.41 -14.24
C ASN A 154 3.81 13.31 -15.11
N SER A 155 4.28 13.67 -16.31
CA SER A 155 4.82 12.73 -17.29
C SER A 155 5.99 11.91 -16.75
N ASP A 156 6.85 12.54 -15.95
CA ASP A 156 8.09 11.93 -15.47
C ASP A 156 7.76 10.88 -14.40
N ASN A 157 6.94 11.25 -13.42
CA ASN A 157 6.44 10.35 -12.38
C ASN A 157 5.66 9.16 -12.97
N ARG A 158 4.80 9.42 -13.97
CA ARG A 158 4.10 8.36 -14.71
C ARG A 158 5.09 7.39 -15.34
N ALA A 159 6.09 7.90 -16.05
CA ALA A 159 7.09 7.07 -16.70
C ALA A 159 7.92 6.26 -15.68
N THR A 160 8.25 6.85 -14.53
CA THR A 160 8.95 6.15 -13.44
C THR A 160 8.14 4.98 -12.88
N CYS A 161 6.81 5.09 -12.86
CA CYS A 161 5.90 4.16 -12.21
C CYS A 161 5.02 3.33 -13.16
N ALA A 162 5.31 3.25 -14.46
CA ALA A 162 4.44 2.60 -15.46
C ALA A 162 4.90 1.22 -16.00
N SER A 163 6.01 0.64 -15.50
CA SER A 163 6.51 -0.64 -16.02
C SER A 163 7.49 -1.35 -15.09
N SER A 164 7.28 -2.66 -14.82
CA SER A 164 8.14 -3.73 -14.21
C SER A 164 9.15 -3.39 -13.10
N GLY A 165 9.17 -2.15 -12.65
CA GLY A 165 9.95 -1.54 -11.58
C GLY A 165 9.04 -0.65 -10.76
N GLU A 166 7.77 -1.02 -10.64
CA GLU A 166 6.79 -0.26 -9.87
C GLU A 166 6.98 -0.47 -8.38
N PHE A 167 7.56 -1.61 -8.01
CA PHE A 167 8.26 -1.76 -6.75
C PHE A 167 9.75 -1.46 -6.91
N SER A 168 10.10 -0.32 -7.53
CA SER A 168 11.48 0.20 -7.52
C SER A 168 11.64 1.28 -6.46
N ILE A 169 12.87 1.43 -5.98
CA ILE A 169 13.25 2.52 -5.07
C ILE A 169 12.83 3.88 -5.64
N ASN A 170 12.93 4.07 -6.97
CA ASN A 170 12.61 5.33 -7.62
C ASN A 170 11.12 5.64 -7.64
N CYS A 171 10.24 4.65 -7.74
CA CYS A 171 8.80 4.89 -7.72
C CYS A 171 8.28 5.04 -6.28
N LEU A 172 8.83 4.27 -5.33
CA LEU A 172 8.52 4.42 -3.90
C LEU A 172 8.95 5.80 -3.37
N SER A 173 10.14 6.28 -3.75
CA SER A 173 10.63 7.61 -3.28
C SER A 173 9.79 8.81 -3.73
N LEU A 174 8.86 8.63 -4.69
CA LEU A 174 7.94 9.66 -5.15
C LEU A 174 6.66 9.76 -4.32
N ALA A 175 6.46 8.87 -3.35
CA ALA A 175 5.25 8.86 -2.53
C ALA A 175 5.05 10.20 -1.80
N VAL A 176 3.83 10.73 -1.90
CA VAL A 176 3.40 11.91 -1.16
C VAL A 176 2.50 11.49 0.00
N SER A 177 2.57 12.23 1.11
CA SER A 177 1.67 12.02 2.25
C SER A 177 0.30 12.62 1.96
N VAL A 178 -0.73 11.79 2.11
CA VAL A 178 -2.14 12.11 1.83
C VAL A 178 -3.02 11.81 3.04
N THR A 179 -4.13 12.52 3.15
CA THR A 179 -5.12 12.34 4.24
C THR A 179 -6.32 11.51 3.83
N THR A 180 -6.39 11.07 2.57
CA THR A 180 -7.41 10.16 2.08
C THR A 180 -6.87 9.28 0.97
N GLY A 181 -7.45 8.10 0.81
CA GLY A 181 -7.09 7.18 -0.26
C GLY A 181 -8.12 6.08 -0.47
N ALA A 182 -8.10 5.56 -1.69
CA ALA A 182 -8.95 4.46 -2.11
C ALA A 182 -8.25 3.13 -1.87
N TRP A 183 -9.02 2.09 -1.56
CA TRP A 183 -8.49 0.73 -1.62
C TRP A 183 -9.36 -0.22 -2.43
N THR A 184 -8.69 -1.28 -2.86
CA THR A 184 -9.27 -2.48 -3.44
C THR A 184 -8.49 -3.65 -2.86
N THR A 185 -9.14 -4.77 -2.61
CA THR A 185 -8.46 -5.97 -2.13
C THR A 185 -7.92 -6.83 -3.29
N PRO A 186 -6.92 -7.68 -3.01
CA PRO A 186 -6.48 -8.70 -3.95
C PRO A 186 -7.63 -9.59 -4.46
N LEU A 187 -7.70 -9.77 -5.79
CA LEU A 187 -8.58 -10.74 -6.45
C LEU A 187 -10.08 -10.62 -6.08
N ASN A 188 -10.53 -9.44 -5.66
CA ASN A 188 -11.90 -9.19 -5.17
C ASN A 188 -12.28 -10.15 -4.03
N LYS A 189 -11.39 -10.31 -3.04
CA LYS A 189 -11.64 -11.08 -1.82
C LYS A 189 -11.89 -10.15 -0.66
N GLU A 190 -12.66 -10.62 0.32
CA GLU A 190 -12.93 -9.86 1.55
C GLU A 190 -11.64 -9.42 2.27
N LEU A 191 -11.67 -8.21 2.81
CA LEU A 191 -10.53 -7.60 3.50
C LEU A 191 -10.24 -8.38 4.79
N SER A 192 -9.01 -8.89 4.89
CA SER A 192 -8.51 -9.47 6.13
C SER A 192 -8.06 -8.37 7.08
N HIS A 193 -7.25 -7.45 6.55
CA HIS A 193 -6.89 -6.20 7.23
C HIS A 193 -6.37 -5.14 6.26
N ILE A 194 -6.36 -3.89 6.71
CA ILE A 194 -5.70 -2.76 6.09
C ILE A 194 -4.68 -2.16 7.05
N SER A 195 -3.45 -1.97 6.57
CA SER A 195 -2.32 -1.41 7.31
C SER A 195 -1.94 -0.05 6.72
N PHE A 196 -1.60 0.91 7.57
CA PHE A 196 -1.27 2.29 7.18
C PHE A 196 0.14 2.64 7.60
N TYR A 197 0.88 3.30 6.71
CA TYR A 197 2.28 3.66 6.90
C TYR A 197 2.51 5.14 6.59
N GLY A 198 3.30 5.79 7.42
CA GLY A 198 3.64 7.20 7.29
C GLY A 198 4.88 7.53 8.11
N ASN A 199 5.55 8.61 7.75
CA ASN A 199 6.69 9.09 8.52
C ASN A 199 6.18 9.97 9.66
N LYS A 200 6.56 9.62 10.89
CA LYS A 200 6.24 10.42 12.06
C LYS A 200 6.81 11.82 11.91
N CYS A 201 6.04 12.85 12.25
CA CYS A 201 6.50 14.22 12.11
C CYS A 201 7.40 14.66 13.27
N ASP A 202 8.65 14.18 13.28
CA ASP A 202 9.55 14.47 14.40
C ASP A 202 10.17 15.87 14.36
N ASN A 203 10.15 16.58 13.21
CA ASN A 203 10.34 18.03 13.06
C ASN A 203 10.26 18.46 11.57
N ASN A 204 9.39 19.43 11.25
CA ASN A 204 9.36 20.15 9.97
C ASN A 204 9.03 19.31 8.72
N CYS A 205 7.90 18.61 8.76
CA CYS A 205 7.38 17.87 7.61
C CYS A 205 6.87 18.84 6.54
N GLY A 206 7.25 18.57 5.29
CA GLY A 206 6.82 19.36 4.14
C GLY A 206 5.29 19.46 4.03
N PRO A 207 4.78 20.35 3.17
CA PRO A 207 3.35 20.60 3.04
C PRO A 207 2.60 19.31 2.70
N THR A 208 1.49 19.06 3.40
CA THR A 208 0.58 17.97 3.09
C THR A 208 -0.19 18.30 1.83
N THR A 209 -0.42 17.30 0.98
CA THR A 209 -1.28 17.45 -0.20
C THR A 209 -2.66 16.93 0.13
N ASN A 210 -3.63 17.84 0.26
CA ASN A 210 -5.04 17.45 0.29
C ASN A 210 -5.39 16.87 -1.08
N VAL A 211 -5.78 15.60 -1.12
CA VAL A 211 -6.32 14.98 -2.34
C VAL A 211 -7.71 15.57 -2.57
N PRO A 212 -7.94 16.29 -3.68
CA PRO A 212 -9.28 16.79 -3.97
C PRO A 212 -10.22 15.60 -4.17
N GLU A 213 -11.41 15.64 -3.57
CA GLU A 213 -12.47 14.66 -3.82
C GLU A 213 -12.67 14.53 -5.34
N PRO A 214 -12.89 13.30 -5.87
CA PRO A 214 -13.10 13.11 -7.28
C PRO A 214 -14.28 13.97 -7.74
N THR A 215 -14.04 14.79 -8.77
CA THR A 215 -15.05 15.68 -9.40
C THR A 215 -16.29 14.94 -9.91
N SER A 216 -16.28 13.61 -9.87
CA SER A 216 -17.41 12.70 -10.05
C SER A 216 -18.65 13.12 -9.25
N ILE A 217 -18.52 13.61 -8.01
CA ILE A 217 -19.69 14.07 -7.22
C ILE A 217 -20.31 15.32 -7.85
N ALA A 218 -19.49 16.28 -8.27
CA ALA A 218 -19.96 17.49 -8.96
C ALA A 218 -20.59 17.16 -10.32
N LEU A 219 -19.99 16.23 -11.08
CA LEU A 219 -20.54 15.74 -12.35
C LEU A 219 -21.85 14.99 -12.17
N PHE A 220 -22.00 14.19 -11.12
CA PHE A 220 -23.23 13.49 -10.79
C PHE A 220 -24.34 14.46 -10.36
N ALA A 221 -24.01 15.45 -9.53
CA ALA A 221 -24.94 16.51 -9.15
C ALA A 221 -25.38 17.36 -10.36
N LEU A 222 -24.46 17.71 -11.26
CA LEU A 222 -24.76 18.42 -12.51
C LEU A 222 -25.62 17.58 -13.47
N ALA A 223 -25.38 16.27 -13.56
CA ALA A 223 -26.20 15.36 -14.35
C ALA A 223 -27.64 15.27 -13.81
N LEU A 224 -27.81 15.19 -12.49
CA LEU A 224 -29.13 15.20 -11.84
C LEU A 224 -29.88 16.53 -12.06
N LEU A 225 -29.17 17.66 -12.00
CA LEU A 225 -29.74 18.99 -12.30
C LEU A 225 -30.11 19.12 -13.79
N GLY A 226 -29.31 18.54 -14.70
CA GLY A 226 -29.61 18.50 -16.13
C GLY A 226 -30.88 17.72 -16.46
N ILE A 227 -31.11 16.58 -15.78
CA ILE A 227 -32.31 15.75 -15.98
C ILE A 227 -33.57 16.45 -15.46
N THR A 228 -33.50 17.13 -14.33
CA THR A 228 -34.65 17.86 -13.75
C THR A 228 -35.01 19.13 -14.54
N ALA A 229 -34.01 19.84 -15.08
CA ALA A 229 -34.24 21.00 -15.94
C ALA A 229 -34.93 20.63 -17.27
N ARG A 230 -34.63 19.45 -17.83
CA ARG A 230 -35.24 18.97 -19.08
C ARG A 230 -36.73 18.63 -18.92
N ARG A 231 -37.17 18.18 -17.74
CA ARG A 231 -38.60 17.88 -17.46
C ARG A 231 -39.49 19.11 -17.43
N LYS A 232 -38.97 20.30 -17.10
CA LYS A 232 -39.75 21.55 -17.12
C LYS A 232 -40.01 22.12 -18.52
N LYS A 233 -39.36 21.60 -19.57
CA LYS A 233 -39.51 22.10 -20.95
C LYS A 233 -40.49 21.31 -21.82
N PHE A 234 -41.11 20.25 -21.29
CA PHE A 234 -42.08 19.40 -22.00
C PHE A 234 -43.54 19.62 -21.56
N THR A 235 -43.84 20.76 -20.94
CA THR A 235 -45.20 21.23 -20.67
C THR A 235 -45.38 22.60 -21.31
N LEU A 236 -45.59 22.59 -22.62
CA LEU A 236 -46.20 23.66 -23.42
C LEU A 236 -46.98 23.00 -24.56
#